data_AF-A0A950R3L7-F1
#
_entry.id   AF-A0A950R3L7-F1
#
_cell.length_a   1.000
_cell.length_b   1.000
_cell.length_c   1.000
_cell.angle_alpha   90.00
_cell.angle_beta   90.00
_cell.angle_gamma   90.00
#
_symmetry.space_group_name_H-M   'P 1'
#
loop_
_entity.id
_entity.type
_entity.pdbx_description
1 polymer ?
#
loop_
_entity_poly.entity_id
_entity_poly.type
_entity_poly.pdbx_seq_one_letter_code
_entity_poly.pdbx_strand_id
1 'polypeptide(L)' 'MTTLTRRYRFSASHRLHSQQLSEAENARLYGKCNNPFGHGHDYILEVTVAGPVDEVTGRIVPLHALDALVKHKVLDA' A
#
# COMPACT_ATOMS: atom_id res chain seq x y z
N MET A 1 -1.34 24.37 -9.74
CA MET A 1 -1.54 23.23 -8.82
C MET A 1 -0.71 22.08 -9.35
N THR A 2 0.13 21.49 -8.50
CA THR A 2 1.09 20.46 -8.88
C THR A 2 0.88 19.22 -8.00
N THR A 3 1.38 18.07 -8.43
CA THR A 3 1.38 16.83 -7.66
C THR A 3 2.80 16.38 -7.34
N LEU A 4 2.94 15.70 -6.20
CA LEU A 4 4.14 15.00 -5.79
C LEU A 4 3.76 13.56 -5.47
N THR A 5 4.38 12.61 -6.15
CA THR A 5 4.27 11.19 -5.81
C THR A 5 5.54 10.73 -5.11
N ARG A 6 5.38 10.05 -3.98
CA ARG A 6 6.47 9.40 -3.24
C ARG A 6 6.22 7.91 -3.16
N ARG A 7 7.27 7.13 -3.42
CA ARG A 7 7.23 5.67 -3.44
C ARG A 7 7.83 5.08 -2.17
N TYR A 8 7.13 4.12 -1.58
CA TYR A 8 7.54 3.33 -0.42
C TYR A 8 7.50 1.85 -0.78
N ARG A 9 8.16 1.01 0.04
CA ARG A 9 8.13 -0.44 -0.10
C ARG A 9 7.88 -1.08 1.26
N PHE A 10 7.16 -2.18 1.26
CA PHE A 10 7.00 -3.05 2.42
C PHE A 10 6.76 -4.49 1.97
N SER A 11 7.19 -5.44 2.78
CA SER A 11 7.00 -6.86 2.53
C SER A 11 5.88 -7.38 3.42
N ALA A 12 4.92 -8.09 2.85
CA ALA A 12 3.82 -8.68 3.60
C ALA A 12 3.36 -10.00 3.00
N SER A 13 2.85 -10.89 3.86
CA SER A 13 2.21 -12.15 3.47
C SER A 13 0.70 -12.07 3.60
N HIS A 14 -0.02 -12.75 2.71
CA HIS A 14 -1.48 -12.82 2.74
C HIS A 14 -2.01 -14.11 2.10
N ARG A 15 -3.31 -14.33 2.28
CA ARG A 15 -4.10 -15.36 1.60
C ARG A 15 -5.40 -14.72 1.11
N LEU A 16 -5.70 -14.86 -0.17
CA LEU A 16 -7.01 -14.45 -0.69
C LEU A 16 -8.01 -15.55 -0.35
N HIS A 17 -8.89 -15.31 0.62
CA HIS A 17 -9.92 -16.25 1.07
C HIS A 17 -11.15 -15.48 1.57
N SER A 18 -12.34 -15.87 1.11
CA SER A 18 -13.61 -15.31 1.57
C SER A 18 -14.33 -16.30 2.48
N GLN A 19 -14.74 -15.83 3.66
CA GLN A 19 -15.55 -16.62 4.61
C GLN A 19 -16.99 -16.86 4.11
N GLN A 20 -17.42 -16.15 3.06
CA GLN A 20 -18.74 -16.29 2.45
C GLN A 20 -18.78 -17.34 1.32
N LEU A 21 -17.62 -17.90 0.95
CA LEU A 21 -17.49 -18.91 -0.10
C LEU A 21 -17.09 -20.25 0.51
N SER A 22 -17.54 -21.35 -0.09
CA SER A 22 -17.01 -22.67 0.24
C SER A 22 -15.52 -22.78 -0.11
N GLU A 23 -14.84 -23.80 0.41
CA GLU A 23 -13.43 -24.07 0.09
C GLU A 23 -13.21 -24.30 -1.41
N ALA A 24 -14.12 -25.05 -2.06
CA ALA A 24 -14.05 -25.33 -3.49
C ALA A 24 -14.22 -24.06 -4.33
N GLU A 25 -15.14 -23.17 -3.94
CA GLU A 25 -15.34 -21.88 -4.61
C GLU A 25 -14.13 -20.97 -4.43
N ASN A 26 -13.57 -20.90 -3.22
CA ASN A 26 -12.34 -20.17 -2.92
C ASN A 26 -11.16 -20.67 -3.76
N ALA A 27 -10.96 -22.00 -3.81
CA ALA A 27 -9.89 -22.61 -4.59
C ALA A 27 -10.06 -22.35 -6.09
N ARG A 28 -11.30 -22.42 -6.62
CA ARG A 28 -11.59 -22.12 -8.02
C ARG A 28 -11.37 -20.64 -8.36
N LEU A 29 -11.81 -19.73 -7.50
CA LEU A 29 -11.74 -18.29 -7.74
C LEU A 29 -10.33 -17.72 -7.57
N TYR A 30 -9.70 -18.02 -6.44
CA TYR A 30 -8.42 -17.41 -6.07
C TYR A 30 -7.21 -18.29 -6.44
N GLY A 31 -7.42 -19.57 -6.80
CA GLY A 31 -6.37 -20.46 -7.30
C GLY A 31 -5.17 -20.55 -6.35
N LYS A 32 -3.97 -20.35 -6.89
CA LYS A 32 -2.71 -20.37 -6.12
C LYS A 32 -2.69 -19.34 -4.98
N CYS A 33 -3.41 -18.23 -5.11
CA CYS A 33 -3.49 -17.21 -4.07
C CYS A 33 -4.33 -17.64 -2.85
N ASN A 34 -5.11 -18.74 -2.96
CA ASN A 34 -5.83 -19.35 -1.84
C ASN A 34 -5.01 -20.37 -1.05
N ASN A 35 -3.70 -20.52 -1.32
CA ASN A 35 -2.84 -21.46 -0.59
C ASN A 35 -3.12 -21.39 0.93
N PRO A 36 -3.42 -22.50 1.62
CA PRO A 36 -3.74 -22.50 3.06
C PRO A 36 -2.65 -21.86 3.93
N PHE A 37 -1.39 -21.93 3.50
CA PHE A 37 -0.25 -21.30 4.18
C PHE A 37 0.12 -19.91 3.64
N GLY A 38 -0.71 -19.35 2.75
CA GLY A 38 -0.52 -18.02 2.17
C GLY A 38 0.61 -17.93 1.15
N HIS A 39 0.94 -16.70 0.79
CA HIS A 39 2.09 -16.30 -0.03
C HIS A 39 2.44 -14.84 0.31
N GLY A 40 3.51 -14.28 -0.24
CA GLY A 40 3.92 -12.91 0.06
C GLY A 40 4.38 -12.11 -1.14
N HIS A 41 4.53 -10.81 -0.94
CA HIS A 41 4.98 -9.85 -1.93
C HIS A 41 5.84 -8.76 -1.30
N ASP A 42 6.71 -8.19 -2.12
CA ASP A 42 7.36 -6.90 -1.85
C ASP A 42 6.53 -5.80 -2.52
N TYR A 43 5.57 -5.27 -1.78
CA TYR A 43 4.63 -4.26 -2.27
C TYR A 43 5.33 -2.93 -2.50
N ILE A 44 4.89 -2.23 -3.55
CA ILE A 44 5.21 -0.83 -3.81
C ILE A 44 3.97 0.01 -3.47
N LEU A 45 4.13 0.97 -2.57
CA LEU A 45 3.11 1.96 -2.24
C LEU A 45 3.50 3.31 -2.86
N GLU A 46 2.64 3.84 -3.73
CA GLU A 46 2.80 5.18 -4.28
C GLU A 46 1.77 6.13 -3.66
N VAL A 47 2.26 7.14 -2.94
CA VAL A 47 1.42 8.15 -2.29
C VAL A 47 1.56 9.45 -3.06
N THR A 48 0.45 9.92 -3.63
CA THR A 48 0.39 11.19 -4.35
C THR A 48 -0.31 12.24 -3.49
N VAL A 49 0.35 13.39 -3.32
CA VAL A 49 -0.24 14.60 -2.73
C VAL A 49 -0.36 15.67 -3.81
N ALA A 50 -1.38 16.51 -3.71
CA ALA A 50 -1.65 17.59 -4.65
C ALA A 50 -1.85 18.90 -3.89
N GLY A 51 -1.31 20.00 -4.42
CA GLY A 51 -1.46 21.31 -3.78
C GLY A 51 -0.75 22.44 -4.51
N PRO A 52 -0.85 23.68 -3.98
CA PRO A 52 0.02 24.77 -4.40
C PRO A 52 1.47 24.45 -4.01
N VAL A 53 2.41 24.98 -4.78
CA VAL A 53 3.82 24.99 -4.39
C VAL A 53 4.02 26.23 -3.53
N ASP A 54 4.50 26.05 -2.30
CA ASP A 54 4.88 27.16 -1.44
C ASP A 54 6.02 27.97 -2.10
N GLU A 55 5.83 29.29 -2.25
CA GLU A 55 6.73 30.15 -3.03
C GLU A 55 8.13 30.32 -2.40
N VAL A 56 8.25 30.14 -1.09
CA VAL A 56 9.51 30.30 -0.35
C VAL A 56 10.30 28.99 -0.34
N THR A 57 9.63 27.88 -0.06
CA THR A 57 10.27 26.58 0.15
C THR A 57 10.28 25.69 -1.10
N GLY A 58 9.48 26.02 -2.12
CA GLY A 58 9.34 25.24 -3.35
C GLY A 58 8.68 23.87 -3.15
N ARG A 59 7.96 23.66 -2.04
CA ARG A 59 7.40 22.35 -1.66
C ARG A 59 5.88 22.37 -1.62
N ILE A 60 5.28 21.23 -1.95
CA ILE A 60 3.84 20.98 -1.74
C ILE A 60 3.58 20.49 -0.31
N VAL A 61 4.52 19.70 0.24
CA VAL A 61 4.44 19.14 1.60
C VAL A 61 5.85 18.99 2.18
N PRO A 62 6.05 19.11 3.51
CA PRO A 62 7.29 18.69 4.15
C PRO A 62 7.47 17.17 4.01
N LEU A 63 8.52 16.74 3.30
CA LEU A 63 8.73 15.31 3.00
C LEU A 63 8.86 14.44 4.25
N HIS A 64 9.50 14.94 5.30
CA HIS A 64 9.65 14.21 6.57
C HIS A 64 8.30 13.95 7.26
N ALA A 65 7.34 14.88 7.13
CA ALA A 65 6.00 14.71 7.70
C ALA A 65 5.22 13.66 6.90
N LEU A 66 5.37 13.66 5.56
CA LEU A 66 4.79 12.63 4.70
C LEU A 66 5.39 11.25 5.01
N ASP A 67 6.71 11.17 5.18
CA ASP A 67 7.41 9.94 5.57
C ASP A 67 6.91 9.41 6.93
N ALA A 68 6.84 10.27 7.94
CA ALA A 68 6.37 9.90 9.28
C ALA A 68 4.91 9.42 9.26
N LEU A 69 4.05 10.10 8.49
CA LEU A 69 2.65 9.71 8.32
C LEU A 69 2.53 8.32 7.68
N VAL A 70 3.21 8.10 6.55
CA VAL A 70 3.12 6.82 5.82
C VAL A 70 3.72 5.69 6.64
N LYS A 71 4.85 5.94 7.31
CA LYS A 71 5.45 4.97 8.22
C LYS A 71 4.46 4.54 9.31
N HIS A 72 3.86 5.49 10.02
CA HIS A 72 2.93 5.20 11.11
C HIS A 72 1.61 4.55 10.65
N LYS A 73 1.10 4.92 9.46
CA LYS A 73 -0.21 4.45 8.99
C LYS A 73 -0.17 3.17 8.17
N VAL A 74 0.97 2.84 7.56
CA VAL A 74 1.05 1.73 6.59
C VAL A 74 2.22 0.79 6.84
N LEU A 75 3.41 1.31 7.18
CA LEU A 75 4.63 0.48 7.21
C LEU A 75 4.89 -0.19 8.56
N ASP A 76 4.51 0.45 9.67
CA ASP A 76 4.71 -0.07 11.04
C ASP A 76 3.49 -0.85 11.57
N ALA A 77 2.54 -1.23 10.70
CA ALA A 77 1.32 -1.96 11.06
C ALA A 77 1.56 -3.44 11.36
#